data_AF-U6DV26-F1
#
_entry.id   AF-U6DV26-F1
#
_cell.length_a   1.000
_cell.length_b   1.000
_cell.length_c   1.000
_cell.angle_alpha   90.00
_cell.angle_beta   90.00
_cell.angle_gamma   90.00
#
_symmetry.space_group_name_H-M   'P 1'
#
loop_
_entity.id
_entity.type
_entity.pdbx_description
1 polymer ?
#
loop_
_entity_poly.entity_id
_entity_poly.type
_entity_poly.pdbx_seq_one_letter_code
_entity_poly.pdbx_strand_id
1 'polypeptide(L)'
;YGYEGIDAVKEGLRAGLNCSTETMPIKINLIAPPRYVMTTTTLERTEGLSVLNQAMAVIKEKIEEKRGVFSVQMKPKVVTDTDETELARQLERLEKENAEV
;
A
#
# COMPACT_ATOMS: atom_id res chain seq x y z
N TYR A 1 -5.74 -20.26 9.40
CA TYR A 1 -5.22 -19.36 8.36
C TYR A 1 -3.72 -19.30 8.52
N GLY A 2 -3.02 -20.11 7.73
CA GLY A 2 -1.67 -20.60 8.01
C GLY A 2 -0.62 -19.49 8.07
N TYR A 3 0.42 -19.76 8.86
CA TYR A 3 1.63 -18.95 8.99
C TYR A 3 2.23 -18.55 7.62
N GLU A 4 2.05 -19.39 6.60
CA GLU A 4 2.43 -19.15 5.20
C GLU A 4 1.71 -17.95 4.56
N GLY A 5 0.47 -17.63 4.95
CA GLY A 5 -0.26 -16.50 4.40
C GLY A 5 0.26 -15.15 4.89
N ILE A 6 0.72 -15.07 6.14
CA ILE A 6 1.33 -13.85 6.69
C ILE A 6 2.70 -13.61 6.04
N ASP A 7 3.45 -14.69 5.81
CA ASP A 7 4.71 -14.65 5.09
C ASP A 7 4.52 -14.19 3.63
N ALA A 8 3.48 -14.70 2.95
CA ALA A 8 3.10 -14.26 1.61
C ALA A 8 2.81 -12.75 1.53
N VAL A 9 2.04 -12.23 2.50
CA VAL A 9 1.71 -10.81 2.56
C VAL A 9 2.95 -9.98 2.83
N LYS A 10 3.82 -10.41 3.77
CA LYS A 10 5.10 -9.73 4.02
C LYS A 10 6.00 -9.72 2.79
N GLU A 11 6.17 -10.86 2.11
CA GLU A 11 6.97 -10.92 0.88
C GLU A 11 6.37 -10.08 -0.24
N GLY A 12 5.06 -10.13 -0.44
CA GLY A 12 4.36 -9.29 -1.43
C GLY A 12 4.61 -7.81 -1.16
N LEU A 13 4.32 -7.34 0.05
CA LEU A 13 4.53 -5.95 0.46
C LEU A 13 6.00 -5.53 0.29
N ARG A 14 6.95 -6.43 0.62
CA ARG A 14 8.39 -6.19 0.49
C ARG A 14 8.84 -6.15 -0.97
N ALA A 15 8.26 -6.97 -1.84
CA ALA A 15 8.50 -6.92 -3.29
C ALA A 15 7.96 -5.62 -3.90
N GLY A 16 6.78 -5.16 -3.46
CA GLY A 16 6.25 -3.85 -3.84
C GLY A 16 7.16 -2.69 -3.39
N LEU A 17 7.69 -2.78 -2.17
CA LEU A 17 8.73 -1.86 -1.66
C LEU A 17 10.05 -1.94 -2.43
N ASN A 18 10.37 -3.07 -3.05
CA ASN A 18 11.57 -3.21 -3.87
C ASN A 18 11.37 -2.67 -5.29
N CYS A 19 10.12 -2.53 -5.76
CA CYS A 19 9.80 -1.78 -6.97
C CYS A 19 9.93 -0.27 -6.78
N SER A 20 9.98 0.22 -5.54
CA SER A 20 10.28 1.64 -5.27
C SER A 20 11.72 1.97 -5.61
N THR A 21 11.92 3.07 -6.33
CA THR A 21 13.25 3.64 -6.59
C THR A 21 13.62 4.65 -5.51
N GLU A 22 14.90 5.02 -5.43
CA GLU A 22 15.41 6.01 -4.46
C GLU A 22 14.71 7.38 -4.59
N THR A 23 14.20 7.68 -5.79
CA THR A 23 13.42 8.88 -6.10
C THR A 23 11.95 8.78 -5.68
N MET A 24 11.44 7.57 -5.41
CA MET A 24 10.03 7.30 -5.11
C MET A 24 9.90 6.43 -3.85
N PRO A 25 10.15 6.98 -2.65
CA PRO A 25 10.00 6.21 -1.42
C PRO A 25 8.55 5.77 -1.25
N ILE A 26 8.30 4.46 -1.20
CA ILE A 26 7.02 3.87 -0.83
C ILE A 26 7.02 3.61 0.68
N LYS A 27 6.00 4.08 1.38
CA LYS A 27 5.71 3.77 2.78
C LYS A 27 4.44 2.95 2.87
N ILE A 28 4.45 1.93 3.70
CA ILE A 28 3.30 1.07 3.95
C ILE A 28 3.00 1.13 5.44
N ASN A 29 1.82 1.64 5.80
CA ASN A 29 1.34 1.66 7.18
C ASN A 29 0.14 0.71 7.34
N LEU A 30 0.06 0.05 8.48
CA LEU A 30 -1.10 -0.73 8.87
C LEU A 30 -2.06 0.19 9.62
N ILE A 31 -3.26 0.39 9.10
CA ILE A 31 -4.31 1.14 9.80
C ILE A 31 -5.10 0.18 10.69
N ALA A 32 -5.44 -0.99 10.15
CA ALA A 32 -6.15 -2.05 10.87
C ALA A 32 -5.78 -3.43 10.31
N PRO A 33 -5.88 -4.52 11.05
CA PRO A 33 -6.00 -5.84 10.42
C PRO A 33 -7.39 -5.93 9.75
N PRO A 34 -7.55 -6.06 8.41
CA PRO A 34 -6.57 -6.32 7.33
C PRO A 34 -6.32 -5.13 6.37
N ARG A 35 -6.58 -3.88 6.79
CA ARG A 35 -6.39 -2.65 6.01
C ARG A 35 -4.96 -2.09 6.13
N TYR A 36 -4.26 -2.12 5.01
CA TYR A 36 -2.97 -1.46 4.81
C TYR A 36 -3.15 -0.22 3.94
N VAL A 37 -2.37 0.83 4.20
CA VAL A 37 -2.24 2.00 3.34
C VAL A 37 -0.83 2.05 2.77
N MET A 38 -0.73 2.36 1.48
CA MET A 38 0.53 2.57 0.79
C MET A 38 0.55 4.02 0.29
N THR A 39 1.57 4.76 0.69
CA THR A 39 1.81 6.15 0.27
C THR A 39 3.15 6.23 -0.42
N THR A 40 3.22 6.98 -1.52
CA THR A 40 4.48 7.27 -2.21
C THR A 40 4.52 8.75 -2.56
N THR A 41 5.70 9.34 -2.41
CA THR A 41 5.93 10.74 -2.76
C THR A 41 6.87 10.76 -3.95
N THR A 42 6.42 11.33 -5.06
CA THR A 42 7.22 11.49 -6.28
C THR A 42 6.93 12.83 -6.94
N LEU A 43 7.94 13.38 -7.61
CA LEU A 43 7.80 14.57 -8.45
C LEU A 43 7.03 14.25 -9.74
N GLU A 44 7.11 13.00 -10.20
CA GLU A 44 6.66 12.58 -11.52
C GLU A 44 5.36 11.77 -11.42
N ARG A 45 4.24 12.48 -11.54
CA ARG A 45 2.88 11.94 -11.31
C ARG A 45 2.56 10.71 -12.17
N THR A 46 2.95 10.74 -13.44
CA THR A 46 2.66 9.68 -14.41
C THR A 46 3.50 8.43 -14.14
N GLU A 47 4.79 8.63 -13.88
CA GLU A 47 5.72 7.54 -13.60
C GLU A 47 5.40 6.89 -12.25
N GLY A 48 5.08 7.68 -11.21
CA GLY A 48 4.64 7.17 -9.91
C GLY A 48 3.39 6.29 -9.98
N LEU A 49 2.41 6.66 -10.81
CA LEU A 49 1.20 5.87 -11.04
C LEU A 49 1.53 4.52 -11.70
N SER A 50 2.47 4.52 -12.65
CA SER A 50 2.92 3.32 -13.34
C SER A 50 3.67 2.39 -12.38
N VAL A 51 4.61 2.93 -11.60
CA VAL A 51 5.37 2.18 -10.58
C VAL A 51 4.45 1.60 -9.52
N LEU A 52 3.46 2.37 -9.04
CA LEU A 52 2.43 1.87 -8.12
C LEU A 52 1.63 0.73 -8.73
N ASN A 53 1.24 0.83 -10.02
CA ASN A 53 0.51 -0.24 -10.70
C ASN A 53 1.37 -1.50 -10.84
N GLN A 54 2.63 -1.35 -11.22
CA GLN A 54 3.57 -2.47 -11.33
C GLN A 54 3.83 -3.12 -9.98
N ALA A 55 4.08 -2.33 -8.93
CA ALA A 55 4.22 -2.83 -7.57
C ALA A 55 2.96 -3.59 -7.13
N MET A 56 1.77 -3.06 -7.42
CA MET A 56 0.50 -3.70 -7.10
C MET A 56 0.29 -5.02 -7.85
N ALA A 57 0.72 -5.10 -9.12
CA ALA A 57 0.71 -6.33 -9.90
C ALA A 57 1.66 -7.38 -9.32
N VAL A 58 2.90 -7.00 -8.98
CA VAL A 58 3.90 -7.89 -8.36
C VAL A 58 3.42 -8.38 -6.99
N ILE A 59 2.85 -7.49 -6.17
CA ILE A 59 2.25 -7.84 -4.88
C ILE A 59 1.12 -8.85 -5.10
N LYS A 60 0.23 -8.60 -6.06
CA LYS A 60 -0.91 -9.47 -6.38
C LYS A 60 -0.44 -10.86 -6.82
N GLU A 61 0.52 -10.94 -7.75
CA GLU A 61 1.10 -12.20 -8.20
C GLU A 61 1.74 -12.98 -7.05
N LYS A 62 2.53 -12.31 -6.20
CA LYS A 62 3.16 -12.96 -5.03
C LYS A 62 2.15 -13.45 -4.00
N ILE A 63 1.06 -12.70 -3.78
CA ILE A 63 0.00 -13.10 -2.86
C ILE A 63 -0.82 -14.26 -3.45
N GLU A 64 -1.16 -14.23 -4.75
CA GLU A 64 -1.89 -15.31 -5.42
C GLU A 64 -1.06 -16.61 -5.49
N GLU A 65 0.25 -16.52 -5.74
CA GLU A 65 1.18 -17.66 -5.76
C GLU A 65 1.16 -18.46 -4.44
N LYS A 66 1.01 -17.77 -3.31
CA LYS A 66 0.93 -18.40 -1.97
C LYS A 66 -0.51 -18.62 -1.48
N ARG A 67 -1.51 -18.65 -2.38
CA ARG A 67 -2.96 -18.77 -2.07
C ARG A 67 -3.48 -17.73 -1.06
N GLY A 68 -2.90 -16.53 -1.05
CA GLY A 68 -3.39 -15.40 -0.27
C GLY A 68 -4.53 -14.67 -0.99
N VAL A 69 -5.25 -13.82 -0.24
CA VAL A 69 -6.30 -12.97 -0.78
C VAL A 69 -5.82 -11.53 -0.79
N PHE A 70 -5.66 -10.95 -1.98
CA PHE A 70 -5.36 -9.53 -2.16
C PHE A 70 -6.62 -8.79 -2.59
N SER A 71 -7.05 -7.81 -1.78
CA SER A 71 -8.24 -7.01 -2.08
C SER A 71 -7.89 -5.53 -2.03
N VAL A 72 -8.00 -4.88 -3.18
CA VAL A 72 -7.73 -3.44 -3.33
C VAL A 72 -9.01 -2.68 -2.98
N GLN A 73 -9.04 -2.04 -1.83
CA GLN A 73 -10.18 -1.18 -1.47
C GLN A 73 -10.16 0.13 -2.26
N MET A 74 -8.98 0.70 -2.49
CA MET A 74 -8.80 1.94 -3.21
C MET A 74 -7.66 1.80 -4.21
N LYS A 75 -7.95 2.07 -5.49
CA LYS A 75 -6.93 2.08 -6.53
C LYS A 75 -5.98 3.27 -6.29
N PRO A 76 -4.69 3.15 -6.68
CA PRO A 76 -3.76 4.26 -6.58
C PRO A 76 -4.28 5.46 -7.38
N LYS A 77 -4.46 6.61 -6.71
CA LYS A 77 -4.73 7.89 -7.35
C LYS A 77 -3.57 8.85 -7.10
N VAL A 78 -3.30 9.71 -8.07
CA VAL A 78 -2.39 10.84 -7.86
C VAL A 78 -3.10 11.83 -6.96
N VAL A 79 -2.56 12.00 -5.76
CA VAL A 79 -2.99 13.03 -4.82
C VAL A 79 -2.09 14.25 -5.00
N THR A 80 -2.68 15.44 -4.97
CA THR A 80 -1.93 16.70 -4.89
C THR A 80 -1.68 17.05 -3.44
N ASP A 81 -0.72 17.93 -3.15
CA ASP A 81 -0.35 18.38 -1.78
C ASP A 81 -1.55 18.70 -0.87
N THR A 82 -2.59 19.33 -1.43
CA THR A 82 -3.85 19.62 -0.74
C THR A 82 -4.64 18.36 -0.35
N ASP A 83 -4.74 17.38 -1.25
CA ASP A 83 -5.41 16.09 -1.03
C ASP A 83 -4.57 15.19 -0.11
N GLU A 84 -3.23 15.31 -0.15
CA GLU A 84 -2.31 14.59 0.73
C GLU A 84 -2.54 14.96 2.20
N THR A 85 -2.80 16.25 2.47
CA THR A 85 -3.14 16.75 3.82
C THR A 85 -4.51 16.25 4.28
N GLU A 86 -5.49 16.20 3.38
CA GLU A 86 -6.82 15.66 3.68
C GLU A 86 -6.78 14.15 3.91
N LEU A 87 -6.02 13.42 3.09
CA LEU A 87 -5.81 11.99 3.21
C LEU A 87 -5.10 11.66 4.52
N ALA A 88 -4.06 12.41 4.89
CA ALA A 88 -3.38 12.25 6.19
C ALA A 88 -4.34 12.47 7.37
N ARG A 89 -5.22 13.47 7.30
CA ARG A 89 -6.25 13.70 8.33
C ARG A 89 -7.30 12.59 8.37
N GLN A 90 -7.72 12.07 7.22
CA GLN A 90 -8.62 10.92 7.16
C GLN A 90 -7.95 9.67 7.71
N LEU A 91 -6.69 9.42 7.37
CA LEU A 91 -5.92 8.30 7.89
C LEU A 91 -5.80 8.39 9.41
N GLU A 92 -5.45 9.56 9.96
CA GLU A 92 -5.35 9.74 11.42
C GLU A 92 -6.71 9.52 12.13
N ARG A 93 -7.83 9.90 11.50
CA ARG A 93 -9.18 9.59 12.01
C ARG A 93 -9.47 8.10 11.98
N LEU A 94 -9.16 7.43 10.87
CA LEU A 94 -9.35 5.99 10.69
C LEU A 94 -8.46 5.18 11.64
N GLU A 95 -7.25 5.65 11.94
CA GLU A 95 -6.36 5.08 12.96
C GLU A 95 -6.94 5.25 14.38
N LYS A 96 -7.46 6.44 14.71
CA LYS A 96 -8.09 6.71 16.01
C LYS A 96 -9.36 5.89 16.23
N GLU A 97 -10.24 5.78 15.24
CA GLU A 97 -11.47 4.97 15.34
C GLU A 97 -11.18 3.48 15.55
N ASN A 98 -10.03 2.98 15.08
CA ASN A 98 -9.64 1.59 15.26
C ASN A 98 -8.85 1.34 16.57
N ALA A 99 -8.26 2.38 17.17
CA ALA A 99 -7.56 2.30 18.45
C ALA A 99 -8.51 2.39 19.67
N GLU A 100 -9.74 2.87 19.47
CA GLU A 100 -10.75 3.04 20.52
C GLU A 100 -11.70 1.82 20.67
N VAL A 101 -11.45 0.74 19.91
CA VAL A 101 -12.17 -0.56 19.96
C VAL A 101 -11.32 -1.64 20.60
#